data_AF-A0A1F1QAY0-F1
#
_entry.id   AF-A0A1F1QAY0-F1
#
_cell.length_a   1.000
_cell.length_b   1.000
_cell.length_c   1.000
_cell.angle_alpha   90.00
_cell.angle_beta   90.00
_cell.angle_gamma   90.00
#
_symmetry.space_group_name_H-M   'P 1'
#
loop_
_entity.id
_entity.type
_entity.pdbx_description
1 polymer ?
#
loop_
_entity_poly.entity_id
_entity_poly.type
_entity_poly.pdbx_seq_one_letter_code
_entity_poly.pdbx_strand_id
1 'polypeptide(L)' 'MSVDKKKLQSLLWSVVASSHAADGDMQRHTQDLDDFLGSLSVEQVALELLEENRQLLARVRAAEKQLQEVASV' A
#
# COMPACT_ATOMS: atom_id res chain seq x y z
N MET A 1 9.08 -5.06 -1.04
CA MET A 1 8.21 -6.03 -0.34
C MET A 1 7.20 -6.71 -1.26
N SER A 2 6.76 -7.93 -0.93
CA SER A 2 5.64 -8.65 -1.56
C SER A 2 4.45 -8.72 -0.60
N VAL A 3 3.78 -7.60 -0.35
CA VAL A 3 2.57 -7.55 0.47
C VAL A 3 1.34 -7.63 -0.42
N ASP A 4 0.32 -8.36 0.00
CA ASP A 4 -0.99 -8.30 -0.64
C ASP A 4 -1.65 -6.95 -0.33
N LYS A 5 -1.55 -6.02 -1.27
CA LYS A 5 -2.06 -4.64 -1.13
C LYS A 5 -3.58 -4.59 -0.95
N LYS A 6 -4.32 -5.55 -1.52
CA LYS A 6 -5.79 -5.59 -1.39
C LYS A 6 -6.18 -6.03 0.01
N LYS A 7 -5.52 -7.06 0.53
CA LYS A 7 -5.74 -7.52 1.91
C LYS A 7 -5.33 -6.46 2.93
N LEU A 8 -4.18 -5.81 2.72
CA LEU A 8 -3.73 -4.68 3.54
C LEU A 8 -4.77 -3.56 3.61
N GLN A 9 -5.30 -3.13 2.45
CA GLN A 9 -6.32 -2.09 2.37
C GLN A 9 -7.59 -2.47 3.16
N SER A 10 -8.06 -3.71 3.01
CA SER A 10 -9.25 -4.19 3.72
C SER A 10 -9.06 -4.12 5.24
N LEU A 11 -7.90 -4.56 5.75
CA LEU A 11 -7.60 -4.55 7.19
C LEU A 11 -7.50 -3.12 7.74
N LEU A 12 -6.81 -2.22 7.02
CA LEU A 12 -6.73 -0.80 7.39
C LEU A 12 -8.11 -0.15 7.45
N TRP A 13 -9.01 -0.46 6.51
CA TRP A 13 -10.39 0.03 6.53
C TRP A 13 -11.22 -0.52 7.69
N SER A 14 -11.03 -1.78 8.09
CA SER A 14 -11.67 -2.31 9.30
C SER A 14 -11.21 -1.59 10.57
N VAL A 15 -9.91 -1.29 10.70
CA VAL A 15 -9.36 -0.52 11.84
C VAL A 15 -9.92 0.91 11.86
N VAL A 16 -9.95 1.59 10.71
CA VAL A 16 -10.49 2.95 10.62
C VAL A 16 -11.98 2.98 10.92
N ALA A 17 -12.78 2.06 10.33
CA ALA A 17 -14.21 2.00 10.58
C ALA A 17 -14.55 1.76 12.05
N SER A 18 -13.85 0.82 12.71
CA SER A 18 -14.04 0.54 14.13
C SER A 18 -13.60 1.69 15.05
N SER A 19 -12.60 2.48 14.65
CA SER A 19 -12.19 3.68 15.40
C SER A 19 -13.27 4.77 15.43
N HIS A 20 -14.11 4.84 14.39
CA HIS A 20 -15.20 5.80 14.30
C HIS A 20 -16.52 5.30 14.90
N ALA A 21 -16.72 3.97 14.94
CA ALA A 21 -17.99 3.38 15.34
C ALA A 21 -18.15 3.20 16.86
N ALA A 22 -17.10 3.39 17.67
CA ALA A 22 -17.09 3.06 19.10
C ALA A 22 -17.57 1.62 19.43
N ASP A 23 -17.49 0.72 18.45
CA ASP A 23 -18.12 -0.61 18.45
C ASP A 23 -17.29 -1.66 19.19
N GLY A 24 -16.28 -1.26 19.97
CA GLY A 24 -15.40 -2.16 20.74
C GLY A 24 -14.46 -3.06 19.90
N ASP A 25 -14.71 -3.21 18.60
CA ASP A 25 -13.98 -4.13 17.71
C ASP A 25 -12.61 -3.62 17.24
N MET A 26 -12.23 -2.38 17.60
CA MET A 26 -10.97 -1.77 17.16
C MET A 26 -9.74 -2.59 17.58
N GLN A 27 -9.77 -3.18 18.78
CA GLN A 27 -8.67 -4.02 19.27
C GLN A 27 -8.49 -5.29 18.42
N ARG A 28 -9.59 -5.92 18.01
CA ARG A 28 -9.58 -7.11 17.16
C ARG A 28 -9.03 -6.80 15.77
N HIS A 29 -9.51 -5.74 15.15
CA HIS A 29 -9.04 -5.36 13.82
C HIS A 29 -7.59 -4.90 13.80
N THR A 30 -7.13 -4.28 14.89
CA THR A 30 -5.70 -3.93 15.04
C THR A 30 -4.85 -5.18 15.17
N GLN A 31 -5.29 -6.19 15.93
CA GLN A 31 -4.61 -7.49 16.02
C GLN A 31 -4.56 -8.22 14.67
N ASP A 32 -5.69 -8.27 13.93
CA ASP A 32 -5.74 -8.90 12.60
C ASP A 32 -4.77 -8.21 11.62
N LEU A 33 -4.59 -6.89 11.75
CA LEU A 33 -3.61 -6.11 10.98
C LEU A 33 -2.18 -6.44 11.40
N ASP A 34 -1.89 -6.47 12.70
CA ASP A 34 -0.55 -6.79 13.22
C ASP A 34 -0.13 -8.21 12.82
N ASP A 35 -1.02 -9.19 12.94
CA ASP A 35 -0.79 -10.58 12.51
C ASP A 35 -0.51 -10.68 11.00
N PHE A 36 -1.19 -9.86 10.19
CA PHE A 36 -0.96 -9.81 8.75
C PHE A 36 0.39 -9.17 8.39
N LEU A 37 0.81 -8.15 9.12
CA LEU A 37 2.06 -7.44 8.89
C LEU A 37 3.28 -8.20 9.44
N GLY A 38 3.08 -9.05 10.45
CA GLY A 38 4.12 -9.85 11.07
C GLY A 38 5.15 -8.97 11.77
N SER A 39 6.39 -8.96 11.27
CA SER A 39 7.47 -8.14 11.84
C SER A 39 7.51 -6.71 11.31
N LEU A 40 6.69 -6.38 10.31
CA LEU A 40 6.68 -5.06 9.69
C LEU A 40 5.70 -4.14 10.41
N SER A 41 6.05 -2.87 10.55
CA SER A 41 5.10 -1.85 10.97
C SER A 41 4.31 -1.31 9.78
N VAL A 42 3.12 -0.76 10.05
CA VAL A 42 2.33 -0.03 9.04
C VAL A 42 3.16 1.08 8.38
N GLU A 43 4.00 1.76 9.16
CA GLU A 43 4.89 2.81 8.66
C GLU A 43 5.92 2.27 7.66
N GLN A 44 6.60 1.17 7.99
CA GLN A 44 7.57 0.54 7.08
C GLN A 44 6.90 0.12 5.76
N VAL A 45 5.72 -0.50 5.85
CA VAL A 45 4.92 -0.88 4.68
C VAL A 45 4.52 0.34 3.86
N ALA A 46 4.12 1.45 4.50
CA ALA A 46 3.77 2.69 3.83
C ALA A 46 4.98 3.31 3.10
N LEU A 47 6.15 3.38 3.75
CA LEU A 47 7.39 3.89 3.15
C LEU A 47 7.82 3.04 1.95
N GLU A 48 7.74 1.71 2.06
CA GLU A 48 8.04 0.82 0.94
C GLU A 48 7.06 0.98 -0.23
N LEU A 49 5.77 1.14 0.05
CA LEU A 49 4.76 1.38 -0.99
C LEU A 49 4.96 2.74 -1.69
N LEU A 50 5.38 3.77 -0.96
CA LEU A 50 5.73 5.08 -1.54
C LEU A 50 6.94 4.96 -2.48
N GLU A 51 7.98 4.25 -2.05
CA GLU A 51 9.16 4.01 -2.88
C GLU A 51 8.83 3.17 -4.12
N GLU A 52 8.03 2.12 -3.99
CA GLU A 52 7.55 1.33 -5.12
C GLU A 52 6.77 2.20 -6.12
N ASN A 53 5.89 3.09 -5.62
CA ASN A 53 5.13 4.00 -6.46
C ASN A 53 6.06 4.96 -7.23
N ARG A 54 7.08 5.52 -6.56
CA ARG A 54 8.10 6.36 -7.18
C ARG A 54 8.84 5.63 -8.30
N GLN A 55 9.22 4.37 -8.08
CA GLN A 55 9.88 3.55 -9.09
C GLN A 55 8.96 3.24 -10.28
N LEU A 56 7.69 2.92 -10.01
CA LEU A 56 6.70 2.68 -11.07
C LEU A 56 6.47 3.93 -11.92
N LEU A 57 6.32 5.10 -11.30
CA LEU A 57 6.19 6.38 -12.00
C LEU A 57 7.42 6.70 -12.87
N ALA A 58 8.63 6.45 -12.35
CA ALA A 58 9.85 6.64 -13.13
C ALA A 58 9.90 5.72 -14.36
N ARG A 59 9.48 4.46 -14.22
CA ARG A 59 9.41 3.49 -15.32
C ARG A 59 8.38 3.89 -16.37
N VAL A 60 7.20 4.33 -15.95
CA VAL A 60 6.16 4.83 -16.87
C VAL A 60 6.69 6.00 -17.69
N ARG A 61 7.29 7.01 -17.04
CA ARG A 61 7.88 8.17 -17.73
C ARG A 61 8.99 7.78 -18.71
N ALA A 62 9.85 6.84 -18.33
CA ALA A 62 10.89 6.35 -19.22
C ALA A 62 10.31 5.65 -20.46
N ALA A 63 9.28 4.82 -20.28
CA ALA A 63 8.59 4.15 -21.37
C ALA A 63 7.86 5.15 -22.28
N GLU A 64 7.22 6.19 -21.72
CA GLU A 64 6.60 7.26 -22.49
C GLU A 64 7.63 8.01 -23.37
N LYS A 65 8.81 8.32 -22.82
CA LYS A 65 9.89 8.95 -23.59
C LYS A 65 10.38 8.06 -24.73
N GLN A 66 10.57 6.77 -24.49
CA GLN A 66 10.95 5.82 -25.53
C GLN A 66 9.89 5.72 -26.64
N LEU A 67 8.60 5.72 -26.27
CA LEU A 67 7.51 5.71 -27.24
C LEU A 67 7.51 6.99 -28.11
N GLN A 68 7.74 8.15 -27.50
CA GLN A 68 7.83 9.43 -28.22
C GLN A 68 9.01 9.46 -29.19
N GLU A 69 10.18 8.95 -28.78
CA GLU A 69 11.36 8.85 -29.64
C GLU A 69 11.08 7.96 -30.86
N VAL A 70 10.48 6.78 -30.67
CA VAL A 70 10.12 5.88 -31.77
C VAL A 70 9.04 6.49 -32.68
N ALA A 71 8.05 7.19 -32.13
CA ALA A 71 6.99 7.82 -32.93
C ALA A 71 7.46 9.03 -33.73
N SER A 72 8.64 9.59 -33.40
CA SER A 72 9.25 10.73 -34.10
C SER A 72 10.22 10.32 -35.23
N VAL A 73 10.47 9.03 -35.41
CA VAL A 73 11.30 8.42 -36.47
C VAL A 73 10.42 7.91 -37.60
#